data_AF-A0A925KC28-F1
#
_entry.id   AF-A0A925KC28-F1
#
_cell.length_a   1.000
_cell.length_b   1.000
_cell.length_c   1.000
_cell.angle_alpha   90.00
_cell.angle_beta   90.00
_cell.angle_gamma   90.00
#
_symmetry.space_group_name_H-M   'P 1'
#
loop_
_entity.id
_entity.type
_entity.pdbx_description
1 polymer ?
#
loop_
_entity_poly.entity_id
_entity_poly.type
_entity_poly.pdbx_seq_one_letter_code
_entity_poly.pdbx_strand_id
1 'polypeptide(L)'
;MTLTTGLAQAGTSDPTPQRVEIGASVLAAPASELEGLFKLSNGKLLQLSRSDYGVIAQLNGGTTRELLPIAANRLRSRDGRVELAFRVEPDGAVTEIKLTLARG
;
A
#
# COMPACT_ATOMS: atom_id res chain seq x y z
N MET A 1 -57.15 -12.98 24.85
CA MET A 1 -56.32 -12.22 23.89
C MET A 1 -54.97 -11.96 24.53
N THR A 2 -53.93 -12.42 23.83
CA THR A 2 -52.50 -12.04 23.87
C THR A 2 -51.68 -12.18 25.16
N LEU A 3 -50.69 -13.07 25.06
CA LEU A 3 -49.59 -13.34 25.99
C LEU A 3 -48.53 -12.23 25.96
N THR A 4 -47.68 -12.13 27.00
CA THR A 4 -46.26 -12.52 26.93
C THR A 4 -45.48 -12.04 28.17
N THR A 5 -44.67 -12.98 28.65
CA THR A 5 -43.76 -13.04 29.78
C THR A 5 -42.67 -11.95 29.76
N GLY A 6 -42.48 -11.24 30.87
CA GLY A 6 -41.31 -10.39 31.11
C GLY A 6 -40.29 -11.10 32.00
N LEU A 7 -39.20 -11.59 31.40
CA LEU A 7 -37.97 -11.95 32.11
C LEU A 7 -36.82 -11.26 31.36
N ALA A 8 -36.35 -10.13 31.88
CA ALA A 8 -35.08 -9.55 31.46
C ALA A 8 -34.05 -9.84 32.57
N GLN A 9 -33.20 -10.83 32.29
CA GLN A 9 -31.99 -11.11 33.06
C GLN A 9 -30.99 -9.96 32.88
N ALA A 10 -30.33 -9.56 33.97
CA ALA A 10 -29.18 -8.69 33.95
C ALA A 10 -28.05 -9.33 33.13
N GLY A 11 -27.72 -8.71 32.00
CA GLY A 11 -26.54 -9.04 31.19
C GLY A 11 -25.53 -7.89 31.31
N THR A 12 -24.36 -8.22 31.86
CA THR A 12 -23.14 -7.42 31.82
C THR A 12 -22.88 -6.89 30.40
N SER A 13 -22.96 -5.58 30.19
CA SER A 13 -22.37 -4.95 29.00
C SER A 13 -20.89 -4.72 29.27
N ASP A 14 -20.12 -5.79 29.08
CA ASP A 14 -18.71 -5.70 28.70
C ASP A 14 -18.62 -4.73 27.50
N PRO A 15 -17.78 -3.68 27.51
CA PRO A 15 -17.65 -2.83 26.35
C PRO A 15 -17.01 -3.67 25.23
N THR A 16 -17.88 -4.10 24.32
CA THR A 16 -17.61 -4.75 23.03
C THR A 16 -16.23 -4.34 22.49
N PRO A 17 -15.38 -5.28 22.01
CA PRO A 17 -14.14 -4.89 21.34
C PRO A 17 -14.50 -3.92 20.23
N GLN A 18 -14.07 -2.67 20.35
CA GLN A 18 -14.26 -1.68 19.30
C GLN A 18 -13.51 -2.21 18.08
N ARG A 19 -14.27 -2.69 17.11
CA ARG A 19 -13.77 -3.00 15.78
C ARG A 19 -13.44 -1.65 15.16
N VAL A 20 -12.23 -1.16 15.39
CA VAL A 20 -11.73 0.05 14.74
C VAL A 20 -11.82 -0.17 13.24
N GLU A 21 -12.65 0.65 12.61
CA GLU A 21 -12.97 0.60 11.19
C GLU A 21 -11.69 0.63 10.34
N ILE A 22 -11.68 -0.11 9.23
CA ILE A 22 -10.59 -0.09 8.26
C ILE A 22 -10.62 1.27 7.54
N GLY A 23 -10.07 2.28 8.19
CA GLY A 23 -9.88 3.62 7.68
C GLY A 23 -8.47 3.84 7.16
N ALA A 24 -7.91 2.88 6.41
CA ALA A 24 -6.74 3.17 5.60
C ALA A 24 -7.24 3.54 4.21
N SER A 25 -7.75 4.77 4.05
CA SER A 25 -7.57 5.47 2.79
C SER A 25 -6.07 5.58 2.61
N VAL A 26 -5.46 4.54 2.04
CA VAL A 26 -4.14 4.64 1.47
C VAL A 26 -4.33 5.55 0.27
N LEU A 27 -4.33 6.86 0.53
CA LEU A 27 -4.00 7.87 -0.46
C LEU A 27 -2.55 7.59 -0.82
N ALA A 28 -2.35 6.56 -1.65
CA ALA A 28 -1.10 6.34 -2.32
C ALA A 28 -0.78 7.65 -3.03
N ALA A 29 0.46 8.13 -2.97
CA ALA A 29 0.89 9.16 -3.90
C ALA A 29 0.43 8.75 -5.29
N PRO A 30 -0.19 9.65 -6.06
CA PRO A 30 -0.74 9.30 -7.35
C PRO A 30 0.38 8.61 -8.14
N ALA A 31 0.14 7.39 -8.62
CA ALA A 31 1.15 6.59 -9.32
C ALA A 31 1.87 7.38 -10.44
N SER A 32 1.22 8.42 -10.95
CA SER A 32 1.74 9.41 -11.90
C SER A 32 2.94 10.24 -11.40
N GLU A 33 3.10 10.49 -10.10
CA GLU A 33 4.29 11.15 -9.54
C GLU A 33 5.51 10.23 -9.48
N LEU A 34 5.29 8.91 -9.58
CA LEU A 34 6.36 7.91 -9.61
C LEU A 34 6.78 7.54 -11.03
N GLU A 35 6.04 7.98 -12.06
CA GLU A 35 6.37 7.67 -13.45
C GLU A 35 7.70 8.31 -13.86
N GLY A 36 8.63 7.50 -14.37
CA GLY A 36 9.93 8.02 -14.78
C GLY A 36 11.02 6.97 -14.93
N LEU A 37 12.20 7.46 -15.33
CA LEU A 37 13.42 6.67 -15.42
C LEU A 37 14.40 7.14 -14.35
N PHE A 38 14.72 6.25 -13.42
CA PHE A 38 15.57 6.52 -12.27
C PHE A 38 16.87 5.74 -12.37
N LYS A 39 18.00 6.41 -12.10
CA LYS A 39 19.29 5.75 -11.96
C LYS A 39 19.52 5.40 -10.49
N LEU A 40 19.61 4.11 -10.19
CA LEU A 40 19.90 3.60 -8.86
C LEU A 40 21.39 3.77 -8.52
N SER A 41 21.71 3.82 -7.23
CA SER A 41 23.09 3.98 -6.74
C SER A 41 24.04 2.85 -7.16
N ASN A 42 23.50 1.65 -7.42
CA ASN A 42 24.25 0.51 -7.95
C ASN A 42 24.45 0.56 -9.48
N GLY A 43 24.13 1.68 -10.12
CA GLY A 43 24.29 1.89 -11.56
C GLY A 43 23.16 1.31 -12.44
N LYS A 44 22.19 0.60 -11.85
CA LYS A 44 21.03 0.07 -12.58
C LYS A 44 20.01 1.17 -12.87
N LEU A 45 19.24 0.99 -13.94
CA LEU A 45 18.10 1.81 -14.30
C LEU A 45 16.82 1.16 -13.78
N LEU A 46 15.97 1.96 -13.15
CA LEU A 46 14.62 1.59 -12.75
C LEU A 46 13.65 2.45 -13.56
N GLN A 47 12.87 1.83 -14.42
CA GLN A 47 11.77 2.49 -15.11
C GLN A 47 10.48 2.18 -14.35
N LEU A 48 9.77 3.23 -13.97
CA LEU A 48 8.46 3.16 -13.34
C LEU A 48 7.43 3.71 -14.32
N SER A 49 6.37 2.94 -14.54
CA SER A 49 5.21 3.38 -15.32
C SER A 49 3.93 3.04 -14.59
N ARG A 50 2.86 3.77 -14.89
CA ARG A 50 1.57 3.55 -14.26
C ARG A 50 0.86 2.31 -14.82
N SER A 51 0.15 1.63 -13.92
CA SER A 51 -0.88 0.62 -14.22
C SER A 51 -2.22 1.11 -13.65
N ASP A 52 -3.32 0.50 -14.10
CA ASP A 52 -4.67 0.78 -13.57
C ASP A 52 -4.77 0.50 -12.05
N TYR A 53 -3.96 -0.42 -11.54
CA TYR A 53 -4.03 -0.91 -10.16
C TYR A 53 -2.75 -0.65 -9.35
N GLY A 54 -1.74 0.01 -9.92
CA GLY A 54 -0.46 0.21 -9.24
C GLY A 54 0.63 0.81 -10.13
N VAL A 55 1.86 0.37 -9.88
CA VAL A 55 3.06 0.83 -10.59
C VAL A 55 3.77 -0.37 -11.20
N ILE A 56 4.06 -0.29 -12.49
CA ILE A 56 4.92 -1.23 -13.17
C ILE A 56 6.38 -0.79 -12.98
N ALA A 57 7.19 -1.68 -12.41
CA ALA A 57 8.62 -1.48 -12.23
C ALA A 57 9.42 -2.39 -13.17
N GLN A 58 10.32 -1.80 -13.95
CA GLN A 58 11.25 -2.51 -14.81
C GLN A 58 12.69 -2.16 -14.44
N LEU A 59 13.50 -3.16 -14.12
CA LEU A 59 14.90 -2.98 -13.75
C LEU A 59 15.82 -3.34 -14.93
N ASN A 60 16.64 -2.40 -15.39
CA ASN A 60 17.57 -2.53 -16.55
C ASN A 60 16.92 -3.04 -17.84
N GLY A 61 15.66 -2.68 -18.11
CA GLY A 61 14.92 -3.24 -19.26
C GLY A 61 14.60 -4.74 -19.13
N GLY A 62 14.84 -5.33 -17.96
CA GLY A 62 14.61 -6.74 -17.65
C GLY A 62 13.18 -7.02 -17.19
N THR A 63 13.04 -7.90 -16.20
CA THR A 63 11.74 -8.37 -15.70
C THR A 63 10.88 -7.22 -15.20
N THR A 64 9.71 -7.09 -15.84
CA THR A 64 8.62 -6.21 -15.43
C THR A 64 7.90 -6.80 -14.23
N ARG A 65 7.65 -5.97 -13.21
CA ARG A 65 6.89 -6.37 -12.01
C ARG A 65 5.84 -5.32 -11.70
N GLU A 66 4.61 -5.76 -11.54
CA GLU A 66 3.55 -4.91 -10.99
C GLU A 66 3.72 -4.81 -9.47
N LEU A 67 3.73 -3.58 -8.98
CA LEU A 67 3.80 -3.22 -7.58
C LEU A 67 2.47 -2.62 -7.15
N LEU A 68 1.90 -3.16 -6.08
CA LEU A 68 0.62 -2.75 -5.53
C LEU A 68 0.83 -1.97 -4.23
N PRO A 69 0.01 -0.96 -3.93
CA PRO A 69 0.15 -0.18 -2.71
C PRO A 69 -0.09 -1.04 -1.48
N ILE A 70 0.85 -0.99 -0.54
CA ILE A 70 0.72 -1.62 0.79
C ILE A 70 0.71 -0.57 1.92
N ALA A 71 1.16 0.65 1.63
CA ALA A 71 1.08 1.83 2.48
C ALA A 71 1.12 3.08 1.59
N ALA A 72 0.85 4.27 2.17
CA ALA A 72 0.80 5.53 1.42
C ALA A 72 2.08 5.81 0.62
N ASN A 73 3.22 5.34 1.13
CA ASN A 73 4.54 5.56 0.55
C ASN A 73 5.29 4.27 0.23
N ARG A 74 4.58 3.13 0.12
CA ARG A 74 5.17 1.83 -0.19
C ARG A 74 4.32 1.01 -1.14
N LEU A 75 4.98 0.44 -2.14
CA LEU A 75 4.42 -0.49 -3.11
C LEU A 75 5.20 -1.80 -3.03
N ARG A 76 4.53 -2.93 -3.27
CA ARG A 76 5.18 -4.25 -3.25
C ARG A 76 4.65 -5.16 -4.35
N SER A 77 5.53 -5.97 -4.92
CA SER A 77 5.14 -7.00 -5.89
C SER A 77 4.30 -8.09 -5.22
N ARG A 78 3.45 -8.74 -6.01
CA ARG A 78 2.57 -9.81 -5.52
C ARG A 78 3.32 -10.97 -4.88
N ASP A 79 4.51 -11.30 -5.39
CA ASP A 79 5.39 -12.34 -4.85
C ASP A 79 6.25 -11.88 -3.67
N GLY A 80 6.10 -10.62 -3.23
CA GLY A 80 6.85 -10.04 -2.11
C GLY A 80 8.34 -9.80 -2.38
N ARG A 81 8.82 -10.08 -3.59
CA ARG A 81 10.25 -10.01 -3.92
C ARG A 81 10.75 -8.60 -4.19
N VAL A 82 9.87 -7.67 -4.52
CA VAL A 82 10.23 -6.29 -4.82
C VAL A 82 9.36 -5.35 -4.01
N GLU A 83 10.00 -4.45 -3.27
CA GLU A 83 9.35 -3.37 -2.56
C GLU A 83 9.93 -2.04 -3.02
N LEU A 84 9.05 -1.09 -3.34
CA LEU A 84 9.39 0.29 -3.64
C LEU A 84 8.89 1.16 -2.49
N ALA A 85 9.80 1.81 -1.79
CA ALA A 85 9.46 2.85 -0.84
C ALA A 85 9.87 4.20 -1.42
N PHE A 86 9.08 5.23 -1.15
CA PHE A 86 9.37 6.58 -1.61
C PHE A 86 9.10 7.61 -0.52
N ARG A 87 9.75 8.78 -0.63
CA ARG A 87 9.49 9.93 0.22
C ARG A 87 8.77 10.98 -0.61
N VAL A 88 7.63 11.45 -0.09
CA VAL A 88 6.86 12.55 -0.65
C VAL A 88 7.00 13.74 0.29
N GLU A 89 7.39 14.89 -0.22
CA GLU A 89 7.42 16.15 0.52
C GLU A 89 6.01 16.77 0.59
N PRO A 90 5.77 17.76 1.47
CA PRO A 90 4.44 18.38 1.63
C PRO A 90 3.88 19.03 0.36
N ASP A 91 4.74 19.34 -0.62
CA ASP A 91 4.37 19.88 -1.93
C ASP A 91 3.97 18.79 -2.95
N GLY A 92 4.00 17.50 -2.56
CA GLY A 92 3.73 16.36 -3.44
C GLY A 92 4.95 15.87 -4.22
N ALA A 93 6.14 16.45 -4.02
CA ALA A 93 7.33 16.01 -4.75
C ALA A 93 7.88 14.70 -4.18
N VAL A 94 8.16 13.73 -5.06
CA VAL A 94 8.91 12.52 -4.69
C VAL A 94 10.41 12.85 -4.67
N THR A 95 11.00 12.86 -3.49
CA THR A 95 12.41 13.26 -3.29
C THR A 95 13.37 12.08 -3.12
N GLU A 96 12.85 10.90 -2.78
CA GLU A 96 13.65 9.70 -2.59
C GLU A 96 12.88 8.47 -3.08
N ILE A 97 13.58 7.57 -3.78
CA ILE A 97 13.07 6.25 -4.17
C ILE A 97 14.06 5.18 -3.70
N LYS A 98 13.54 4.22 -2.94
CA LYS A 98 14.28 3.07 -2.44
C LYS A 98 13.66 1.79 -2.96
N LEU A 99 14.41 1.07 -3.78
CA LEU A 99 14.06 -0.25 -4.28
C LEU A 99 14.72 -1.33 -3.41
N THR A 100 13.91 -2.21 -2.83
CA THR A 100 14.39 -3.38 -2.08
C THR A 100 14.06 -4.65 -2.88
N LEU A 101 15.08 -5.49 -3.09
CA LEU A 101 14.95 -6.79 -3.76
C LEU A 101 15.20 -7.89 -2.73
N ALA A 102 14.19 -8.68 -2.41
CA ALA A 102 14.38 -9.88 -1.61
C ALA A 102 15.10 -10.94 -2.46
N ARG A 103 16.17 -11.54 -1.92
CA ARG A 103 16.77 -12.73 -2.53
C ARG A 103 15.83 -13.90 -2.27
N GLY A 104 15.42 -14.57 -3.34
CA GLY A 104 14.72 -15.85 -3.27
C GLY A 104 15.67 -16.98 -2.91
#